data_AF-X1F528-F1
#
_entry.id   AF-X1F528-F1
#
_cell.length_a   1.000
_cell.length_b   1.000
_cell.length_c   1.000
_cell.angle_alpha   90.00
_cell.angle_beta   90.00
_cell.angle_gamma   90.00
#
_symmetry.space_group_name_H-M   'P 1'
#
loop_
_entity.id
_entity.type
_entity.pdbx_description
1 polymer ?
#
loop_
_entity_poly.entity_id
_entity_poly.type
_entity_poly.pdbx_seq_one_letter_code
_entity_poly.pdbx_strand_id
1 'polypeptide(L)'
;ASISAAFNLGASYVLVGSVHQACPESGLHQKAKDLLGQVGIADTMMTPSADMFEIGGRVQVVKKGSMMGVRGNRLWEIYSTYDSIDDIPEELKTNIEKTIFRDSLEHIWGITQEFFSRVDPKELERANQGGKYKMALIFRWYLGNSSKWALTGDPDRVLDYQIWCGPAMGSVQ
;
A
#
# COMPACT_ATOMS: atom_id res chain seq x y z
N ALA A 1 8.78 21.56 -18.61
CA ALA A 1 9.60 20.89 -19.64
C ALA A 1 8.95 19.58 -20.14
N SER A 2 8.54 18.66 -19.26
CA SER A 2 8.06 17.31 -19.64
C SER A 2 6.86 17.30 -20.59
N ILE A 3 5.84 18.16 -20.37
CA ILE A 3 4.67 18.26 -21.25
C ILE A 3 5.08 18.69 -22.67
N SER A 4 5.94 19.71 -22.79
CA SER A 4 6.44 20.16 -24.10
C SER A 4 7.25 19.08 -24.80
N ALA A 5 8.09 18.33 -24.07
CA ALA A 5 8.83 17.21 -24.62
C ALA A 5 7.89 16.12 -25.17
N ALA A 6 6.80 15.80 -24.47
CA ALA A 6 5.81 14.83 -24.95
C ALA A 6 5.17 15.26 -26.29
N PHE A 7 4.78 16.54 -26.42
CA PHE A 7 4.25 17.07 -27.68
C PHE A 7 5.30 17.11 -28.79
N ASN A 8 6.54 17.49 -28.49
CA ASN A 8 7.63 17.48 -29.47
C ASN A 8 7.93 16.06 -29.99
N LEU A 9 7.66 15.03 -29.18
CA LEU A 9 7.76 13.62 -29.57
C LEU A 9 6.50 13.09 -30.29
N GLY A 10 5.51 13.93 -30.57
CA GLY A 10 4.33 13.59 -31.37
C GLY A 10 3.11 13.14 -30.57
N ALA A 11 3.06 13.35 -29.26
CA ALA A 11 1.86 13.04 -28.48
C ALA A 11 0.67 13.91 -28.93
N SER A 12 -0.50 13.30 -29.15
CA SER A 12 -1.72 14.04 -29.48
C SER A 12 -2.39 14.67 -28.25
N TYR A 13 -2.14 14.12 -27.07
CA TYR A 13 -2.59 14.65 -25.78
C TYR A 13 -1.66 14.16 -24.67
N VAL A 14 -1.76 14.78 -23.49
CA VAL A 14 -1.01 14.38 -22.29
C VAL A 14 -2.00 14.09 -21.17
N LEU A 15 -1.77 12.98 -20.47
CA LEU A 15 -2.47 12.61 -19.25
C LEU A 15 -1.56 12.86 -18.04
N VAL A 16 -2.12 13.47 -17.00
CA VAL A 16 -1.44 13.65 -15.71
C VAL A 16 -2.26 13.01 -14.60
N GLY A 17 -1.56 12.45 -13.60
CA GLY A 17 -2.17 11.68 -12.51
C GLY A 17 -1.72 12.16 -11.14
N SER A 18 -0.45 11.93 -10.78
CA SER A 18 0.05 12.21 -9.42
C SER A 18 -0.19 13.65 -8.96
N VAL A 19 -0.06 14.63 -9.85
CA VAL A 19 -0.30 16.04 -9.55
C VAL A 19 -1.76 16.34 -9.21
N HIS A 20 -2.73 15.67 -9.84
CA HIS A 20 -4.15 15.86 -9.55
C HIS A 20 -4.52 15.40 -8.15
N GLN A 21 -3.77 14.46 -7.56
CA GLN A 21 -4.06 13.99 -6.20
C GLN A 21 -3.85 15.07 -5.12
N ALA A 22 -3.02 16.09 -5.38
CA ALA A 22 -2.84 17.22 -4.45
C ALA A 22 -3.89 18.33 -4.61
N CYS A 23 -4.74 18.29 -5.63
CA CYS A 23 -5.73 19.33 -5.86
C CYS A 23 -6.86 19.30 -4.80
N PRO A 24 -7.53 20.45 -4.54
CA PRO A 24 -8.66 20.51 -3.61
C PRO A 24 -9.76 19.48 -3.90
N GLU A 25 -10.01 19.18 -5.16
CA GLU A 25 -11.07 18.27 -5.65
C GLU A 25 -10.72 16.78 -5.44
N SER A 26 -9.46 16.46 -5.16
CA SER A 26 -9.05 15.08 -4.88
C SER A 26 -9.74 14.54 -3.62
N GLY A 27 -10.18 13.29 -3.65
CA GLY A 27 -10.83 12.60 -2.51
C GLY A 27 -9.88 12.23 -1.37
N LEU A 28 -8.59 12.57 -1.45
CA LEU A 28 -7.65 12.38 -0.34
C LEU A 28 -7.98 13.27 0.84
N HIS A 29 -7.72 12.77 2.06
CA HIS A 29 -7.78 13.59 3.25
C HIS A 29 -6.72 14.71 3.18
N GLN A 30 -7.00 15.86 3.81
CA GLN A 30 -6.10 17.03 3.78
C GLN A 30 -4.67 16.67 4.21
N LYS A 31 -4.52 15.86 5.26
CA LYS A 31 -3.19 15.40 5.73
C LYS A 31 -2.40 14.64 4.66
N ALA A 32 -3.06 13.84 3.81
CA ALA A 32 -2.42 13.14 2.72
C ALA A 32 -2.02 14.10 1.58
N LYS A 33 -2.85 15.13 1.30
CA LYS A 33 -2.49 16.22 0.37
C LYS A 33 -1.30 17.04 0.88
N ASP A 34 -1.22 17.30 2.19
CA ASP A 34 -0.10 18.02 2.81
C ASP A 34 1.22 17.24 2.68
N LEU A 35 1.16 15.91 2.77
CA LEU A 35 2.32 15.04 2.51
C LEU A 35 2.73 15.13 1.05
N LEU A 36 1.77 15.04 0.12
CA LEU A 36 2.02 15.16 -1.32
C LEU A 36 2.67 16.49 -1.69
N GLY A 37 2.26 17.59 -1.05
CA GLY A 37 2.84 18.92 -1.25
C GLY A 37 4.30 19.06 -0.80
N GLN A 38 4.90 18.03 -0.18
CA GLN A 38 6.30 18.02 0.27
C GLN A 38 7.19 17.04 -0.50
N VAL A 39 6.61 16.31 -1.46
CA VAL A 39 7.29 15.26 -2.25
C VAL A 39 8.19 15.91 -3.29
N GLY A 40 9.49 15.66 -3.21
CA GLY A 40 10.45 15.93 -4.28
C GLY A 40 10.59 14.74 -5.24
N ILE A 41 11.42 14.91 -6.28
CA ILE A 41 11.58 13.90 -7.36
C ILE A 41 12.07 12.53 -6.81
N ALA A 42 12.89 12.54 -5.75
CA ALA A 42 13.44 11.34 -5.13
C ALA A 42 12.58 10.76 -3.98
N ASP A 43 11.41 11.33 -3.71
CA ASP A 43 10.58 11.03 -2.54
C ASP A 43 9.48 9.99 -2.82
N THR A 44 9.70 9.14 -3.83
CA THR A 44 8.81 8.02 -4.17
C THR A 44 9.57 6.70 -4.16
N MET A 45 8.85 5.59 -3.96
CA MET A 45 9.44 4.24 -3.99
C MET A 45 8.43 3.19 -4.47
N MET A 46 8.92 2.03 -4.90
CA MET A 46 8.08 0.88 -5.21
C MET A 46 7.74 0.09 -3.93
N THR A 47 6.50 -0.39 -3.85
CA THR A 47 5.97 -1.26 -2.78
C THR A 47 5.05 -2.32 -3.40
N PRO A 48 4.73 -3.44 -2.73
CA PRO A 48 3.81 -4.43 -3.27
C PRO A 48 2.40 -3.84 -3.46
N SER A 49 1.73 -4.25 -4.53
CA SER A 49 0.30 -3.98 -4.73
C SER A 49 -0.53 -4.98 -3.91
N ALA A 50 -1.69 -4.54 -3.40
CA ALA A 50 -2.57 -5.39 -2.59
C ALA A 50 -3.37 -6.39 -3.44
N ASP A 51 -3.72 -6.00 -4.66
CA ASP A 51 -4.53 -6.76 -5.61
C ASP A 51 -3.71 -7.80 -6.41
N MET A 52 -2.43 -7.53 -6.62
CA MET A 52 -1.49 -8.41 -7.32
C MET A 52 -0.36 -8.86 -6.39
N PHE A 53 -0.63 -8.97 -5.09
CA PHE A 53 0.39 -9.24 -4.07
C PHE A 53 1.11 -10.55 -4.38
N GLU A 54 0.36 -11.64 -4.53
CA GLU A 54 0.86 -13.01 -4.69
C GLU A 54 1.72 -13.21 -5.94
N ILE A 55 1.50 -12.40 -6.99
CA ILE A 55 2.28 -12.44 -8.23
C ILE A 55 3.42 -11.42 -8.28
N GLY A 56 3.70 -10.74 -7.16
CA GLY A 56 4.80 -9.77 -7.05
C GLY A 56 4.54 -8.44 -7.72
N GLY A 57 3.28 -8.08 -7.95
CA GLY A 57 2.88 -6.77 -8.49
C GLY A 57 3.40 -5.63 -7.61
N ARG A 58 3.83 -4.53 -8.24
CA ARG A 58 4.40 -3.37 -7.56
C ARG A 58 3.68 -2.08 -7.97
N VAL A 59 3.53 -1.16 -7.03
CA VAL A 59 3.01 0.19 -7.26
C VAL A 59 3.98 1.24 -6.72
N GLN A 60 3.94 2.43 -7.30
CA GLN A 60 4.77 3.56 -6.88
C GLN A 60 4.02 4.42 -5.85
N VAL A 61 4.66 4.67 -4.70
CA VAL A 61 4.06 5.38 -3.57
C VAL A 61 4.98 6.47 -3.02
N VAL A 62 4.40 7.41 -2.29
CA VAL A 62 5.16 8.39 -1.49
C VAL A 62 6.02 7.68 -0.45
N LYS A 63 7.29 8.07 -0.38
CA LYS A 63 8.27 7.62 0.63
C LYS A 63 8.46 8.65 1.75
N LYS A 64 8.44 9.95 1.43
CA LYS A 64 8.71 10.99 2.41
C LYS A 64 7.50 11.21 3.32
N GLY A 65 7.72 11.10 4.63
CA GLY A 65 6.66 11.26 5.63
C GLY A 65 5.69 10.07 5.75
N SER A 66 5.93 8.97 5.04
CA SER A 66 5.20 7.71 5.18
C SER A 66 6.17 6.52 5.27
N MET A 67 5.86 5.56 6.12
CA MET A 67 6.58 4.29 6.25
C MET A 67 5.88 3.16 5.48
N MET A 68 4.72 3.43 4.85
CA MET A 68 3.92 2.42 4.16
C MET A 68 4.73 1.63 3.13
N GLY A 69 5.54 2.31 2.30
CA GLY A 69 6.37 1.66 1.28
C GLY A 69 7.41 0.69 1.88
N VAL A 70 8.02 1.08 3.00
CA VAL A 70 9.01 0.25 3.71
C VAL A 70 8.34 -0.94 4.37
N ARG A 71 7.22 -0.71 5.06
CA ARG A 71 6.43 -1.76 5.73
C ARG A 71 5.84 -2.76 4.73
N GLY A 72 5.32 -2.30 3.60
CA GLY A 72 4.84 -3.15 2.52
C GLY A 72 5.94 -4.04 1.95
N ASN A 73 7.12 -3.49 1.67
CA ASN A 73 8.27 -4.29 1.23
C ASN A 73 8.69 -5.32 2.27
N ARG A 74 8.66 -4.97 3.56
CA ARG A 74 8.93 -5.93 4.64
C ARG A 74 7.94 -7.10 4.64
N LEU A 75 6.65 -6.83 4.46
CA LEU A 75 5.64 -7.90 4.35
C LEU A 75 5.90 -8.80 3.14
N TRP A 76 6.34 -8.22 2.02
CA TRP A 76 6.70 -9.01 0.83
C TRP A 76 7.94 -9.89 1.03
N GLU A 77 8.96 -9.39 1.70
CA GLU A 77 10.15 -10.19 2.05
C GLU A 77 9.75 -11.40 2.90
N ILE A 78 8.91 -11.18 3.92
CA ILE A 78 8.40 -12.25 4.79
C ILE A 78 7.58 -13.24 3.97
N TYR A 79 6.65 -12.74 3.16
CA TYR A 79 5.82 -13.56 2.29
C TYR A 79 6.65 -14.43 1.33
N SER A 80 7.72 -13.88 0.77
CA SER A 80 8.59 -14.60 -0.17
C SER A 80 9.46 -15.65 0.53
N THR A 81 9.70 -15.50 1.84
CA THR A 81 10.62 -16.34 2.60
C THR A 81 9.92 -17.53 3.26
N TYR A 82 8.71 -17.36 3.78
CA TYR A 82 8.01 -18.38 4.59
C TYR A 82 6.77 -18.92 3.87
N ASP A 83 6.40 -20.18 4.09
CA ASP A 83 5.27 -20.79 3.39
C ASP A 83 3.93 -20.67 4.14
N SER A 84 3.96 -20.23 5.38
CA SER A 84 2.79 -19.92 6.17
C SER A 84 3.09 -18.87 7.25
N ILE A 85 2.04 -18.34 7.89
CA ILE A 85 2.21 -17.48 9.07
C ILE A 85 2.84 -18.21 10.26
N ASP A 86 2.69 -19.54 10.32
CA ASP A 86 3.14 -20.36 11.44
C ASP A 86 4.65 -20.65 11.34
N ASP A 87 5.21 -20.56 10.13
CA ASP A 87 6.65 -20.71 9.88
C ASP A 87 7.45 -19.43 10.20
N ILE A 88 6.78 -18.28 10.41
CA ILE A 88 7.44 -17.02 10.73
C ILE A 88 8.01 -17.08 12.15
N PRO A 89 9.31 -16.80 12.37
CA PRO A 89 9.91 -16.74 13.70
C PRO A 89 9.16 -15.79 14.64
N GLU A 90 8.96 -16.21 15.88
CA GLU A 90 8.10 -15.51 16.84
C GLU A 90 8.51 -14.05 17.08
N GLU A 91 9.81 -13.79 17.14
CA GLU A 91 10.34 -12.42 17.26
C GLU A 91 9.91 -11.53 16.09
N LEU A 92 9.94 -12.07 14.88
CA LEU A 92 9.54 -11.36 13.67
C LEU A 92 8.02 -11.17 13.60
N LYS A 93 7.24 -12.19 14.00
CA LYS A 93 5.79 -12.11 14.11
C LYS A 93 5.37 -11.01 15.10
N THR A 94 5.92 -11.05 16.31
CA THR A 94 5.70 -10.02 17.33
C THR A 94 6.09 -8.62 16.84
N ASN A 95 7.18 -8.50 16.06
CA ASN A 95 7.62 -7.22 15.52
C ASN A 95 6.61 -6.64 14.52
N ILE A 96 6.12 -7.42 13.55
CA ILE A 96 5.16 -6.93 12.56
C ILE A 96 3.79 -6.65 13.17
N GLU A 97 3.37 -7.44 14.16
CA GLU A 97 2.14 -7.18 14.93
C GLU A 97 2.21 -5.83 15.63
N LYS A 98 3.32 -5.50 16.29
CA LYS A 98 3.47 -4.21 16.99
C LYS A 98 3.66 -3.04 16.04
N THR A 99 4.50 -3.20 15.01
CA THR A 99 5.00 -2.07 14.22
C THR A 99 4.22 -1.80 12.94
N ILE A 100 3.50 -2.80 12.39
CA ILE A 100 2.76 -2.70 11.13
C ILE A 100 1.26 -2.88 11.39
N PHE A 101 0.85 -4.04 11.89
CA PHE A 101 -0.57 -4.36 12.07
C PHE A 101 -1.19 -3.57 13.23
N ARG A 102 -0.40 -3.29 14.27
CA ARG A 102 -0.82 -2.75 15.58
C ARG A 102 -1.91 -3.61 16.24
N ASP A 103 -1.85 -4.90 15.97
CA ASP A 103 -2.77 -5.92 16.46
C ASP A 103 -2.13 -7.30 16.22
N SER A 104 -2.68 -8.32 16.87
CA SER A 104 -2.28 -9.72 16.65
C SER A 104 -2.68 -10.18 15.25
N LEU A 105 -1.85 -11.02 14.60
CA LEU A 105 -2.19 -11.59 13.30
C LEU A 105 -3.43 -12.49 13.37
N GLU A 106 -3.70 -13.08 14.53
CA GLU A 106 -4.91 -13.88 14.77
C GLU A 106 -6.17 -13.03 14.74
N HIS A 107 -6.16 -11.86 15.38
CA HIS A 107 -7.29 -10.93 15.31
C HIS A 107 -7.44 -10.36 13.89
N ILE A 108 -6.35 -9.99 13.21
CA ILE A 108 -6.40 -9.55 11.81
C ILE A 108 -6.97 -10.64 10.90
N TRP A 109 -6.62 -11.89 11.14
CA TRP A 109 -7.20 -13.02 10.41
C TRP A 109 -8.71 -13.13 10.67
N GLY A 110 -9.17 -13.00 11.91
CA GLY A 110 -10.60 -12.95 12.25
C GLY A 110 -11.36 -11.87 11.49
N ILE A 111 -10.85 -10.63 11.47
CA ILE A 111 -11.44 -9.52 10.69
C ILE A 111 -11.47 -9.85 9.19
N THR A 112 -10.40 -10.46 8.69
CA THR A 112 -10.28 -10.86 7.27
C THR A 112 -11.31 -11.94 6.93
N GLN A 113 -11.54 -12.90 7.81
CA GLN A 113 -12.57 -13.92 7.66
C GLN A 113 -13.97 -13.31 7.62
N GLU A 114 -14.28 -12.39 8.52
CA GLU A 114 -15.58 -11.68 8.55
C GLU A 114 -15.83 -10.81 7.32
N PHE A 115 -14.77 -10.27 6.72
CA PHE A 115 -14.87 -9.52 5.47
C PHE A 115 -15.19 -10.46 4.30
N PHE A 116 -14.36 -11.48 4.08
CA PHE A 116 -14.53 -12.38 2.93
C PHE A 116 -15.74 -13.30 3.05
N SER A 117 -16.22 -13.63 4.24
CA SER A 117 -17.49 -14.38 4.39
C SER A 117 -18.70 -13.64 3.80
N ARG A 118 -18.63 -12.31 3.71
CA ARG A 118 -19.66 -11.46 3.10
C ARG A 118 -19.37 -11.11 1.64
N VAL A 119 -18.10 -10.92 1.30
CA VAL A 119 -17.68 -10.41 -0.02
C VAL A 119 -17.42 -11.54 -1.01
N ASP A 120 -16.61 -12.53 -0.62
CA ASP A 120 -16.28 -13.69 -1.46
C ASP A 120 -15.80 -14.87 -0.59
N PRO A 121 -16.71 -15.79 -0.20
CA PRO A 121 -16.37 -16.93 0.64
C PRO A 121 -15.33 -17.88 0.03
N LYS A 122 -15.15 -17.89 -1.30
CA LYS A 122 -14.17 -18.75 -1.98
C LYS A 122 -12.73 -18.42 -1.59
N GLU A 123 -12.48 -17.17 -1.22
CA GLU A 123 -11.17 -16.74 -0.72
C GLU A 123 -10.83 -17.46 0.60
N LEU A 124 -11.83 -17.76 1.43
CA LEU A 124 -11.64 -18.51 2.67
C LEU A 124 -11.41 -19.99 2.42
N GLU A 125 -12.09 -20.58 1.43
CA GLU A 125 -11.83 -21.95 1.00
C GLU A 125 -10.37 -22.13 0.55
N ARG A 126 -9.87 -21.20 -0.26
CA ARG A 126 -8.47 -21.18 -0.71
C ARG A 126 -7.50 -20.98 0.44
N ALA A 127 -7.82 -20.09 1.37
CA ALA A 127 -6.97 -19.84 2.55
C ALA A 127 -6.87 -21.05 3.48
N ASN A 128 -7.96 -21.82 3.61
CA ASN A 128 -7.98 -23.06 4.38
C ASN A 128 -7.15 -24.18 3.73
N GLN A 129 -6.95 -24.13 2.42
CA GLN A 129 -6.16 -25.12 1.66
C GLN A 129 -4.66 -24.80 1.62
N GLY A 130 -4.24 -23.58 1.95
CA GLY A 130 -2.83 -23.19 1.87
C GLY A 130 -2.45 -22.06 2.82
N GLY A 131 -1.51 -22.34 3.74
CA GLY A 131 -0.97 -21.36 4.69
C GLY A 131 -0.37 -20.12 4.03
N LYS A 132 0.20 -20.27 2.82
CA LYS A 132 0.73 -19.16 2.02
C LYS A 132 -0.37 -18.19 1.61
N TYR A 133 -1.51 -18.71 1.19
CA TYR A 133 -2.64 -17.90 0.76
C TYR A 133 -3.26 -17.16 1.94
N LYS A 134 -3.43 -17.84 3.08
CA LYS A 134 -3.84 -17.20 4.34
C LYS A 134 -2.92 -16.04 4.72
N MET A 135 -1.59 -16.25 4.64
CA MET A 135 -0.61 -15.19 4.90
C MET A 135 -0.77 -14.02 3.93
N ALA A 136 -0.98 -14.28 2.63
CA ALA A 136 -1.23 -13.23 1.65
C ALA A 136 -2.45 -12.39 2.03
N LEU A 137 -3.58 -13.01 2.38
CA LEU A 137 -4.79 -12.28 2.76
C LEU A 137 -4.58 -11.39 4.00
N ILE A 138 -3.87 -11.89 5.01
CA ILE A 138 -3.51 -11.12 6.21
C ILE A 138 -2.65 -9.91 5.83
N PHE A 139 -1.65 -10.07 4.96
CA PHE A 139 -0.79 -8.96 4.57
C PHE A 139 -1.51 -7.96 3.66
N ARG A 140 -2.37 -8.45 2.77
CA ARG A 140 -3.26 -7.64 1.91
C ARG A 140 -4.23 -6.80 2.73
N TRP A 141 -4.63 -7.22 3.94
CA TRP A 141 -5.39 -6.38 4.87
C TRP A 141 -4.66 -5.07 5.18
N TYR A 142 -3.36 -5.11 5.51
CA TYR A 142 -2.59 -3.89 5.78
C TYR A 142 -2.47 -3.03 4.52
N LEU A 143 -2.10 -3.64 3.40
CA LEU A 143 -1.94 -2.93 2.12
C LEU A 143 -3.26 -2.27 1.67
N GLY A 144 -4.39 -2.96 1.77
CA GLY A 144 -5.71 -2.41 1.43
C GLY A 144 -6.13 -1.28 2.37
N ASN A 145 -5.99 -1.47 3.69
CA ASN A 145 -6.36 -0.44 4.66
C ASN A 145 -5.45 0.80 4.59
N SER A 146 -4.19 0.64 4.18
CA SER A 146 -3.26 1.77 4.03
C SER A 146 -3.73 2.83 3.03
N SER A 147 -4.41 2.42 1.96
CA SER A 147 -5.09 3.34 1.03
C SER A 147 -6.34 3.97 1.67
N LYS A 148 -7.13 3.19 2.41
CA LYS A 148 -8.33 3.68 3.11
C LYS A 148 -7.98 4.73 4.15
N TRP A 149 -6.93 4.53 4.94
CA TRP A 149 -6.49 5.47 5.97
C TRP A 149 -6.09 6.83 5.37
N ALA A 150 -5.46 6.83 4.20
CA ALA A 150 -5.11 8.07 3.48
C ALA A 150 -6.35 8.83 2.98
N LEU A 151 -7.42 8.11 2.62
CA LEU A 151 -8.71 8.69 2.21
C LEU A 151 -9.49 9.24 3.40
N THR A 152 -9.58 8.48 4.50
CA THR A 152 -10.39 8.85 5.66
C THR A 152 -9.67 9.78 6.64
N GLY A 153 -8.35 9.86 6.57
CA GLY A 153 -7.57 10.71 7.46
C GLY A 153 -7.36 10.14 8.86
N ASP A 154 -7.21 8.82 8.99
CA ASP A 154 -7.00 8.16 10.29
C ASP A 154 -5.74 8.71 11.00
N PRO A 155 -5.88 9.47 12.11
CA PRO A 155 -4.77 10.17 12.74
C PRO A 155 -3.75 9.21 13.37
N ASP A 156 -4.14 8.00 13.74
CA ASP A 156 -3.24 7.01 14.31
C ASP A 156 -2.39 6.34 13.23
N ARG A 157 -2.80 6.43 11.96
CA ARG A 157 -2.22 5.72 10.82
C ARG A 157 -1.51 6.63 9.82
N VAL A 158 -1.15 7.86 10.19
CA VAL A 158 -0.47 8.81 9.27
C VAL A 158 0.80 8.24 8.63
N LEU A 159 1.65 7.54 9.40
CA LEU A 159 2.84 6.88 8.88
C LEU A 159 2.54 5.64 8.00
N ASP A 160 1.29 5.20 7.98
CA ASP A 160 0.80 4.05 7.22
C ASP A 160 0.01 4.47 5.98
N TYR A 161 -0.07 5.75 5.64
CA TYR A 161 -0.80 6.19 4.46
C TYR A 161 -0.12 5.70 3.17
N GLN A 162 -0.89 4.96 2.38
CA GLN A 162 -0.54 4.63 1.00
C GLN A 162 -1.08 5.73 0.08
N ILE A 163 -0.16 6.46 -0.54
CA ILE A 163 -0.48 7.51 -1.51
C ILE A 163 0.25 7.18 -2.80
N TRP A 164 -0.50 6.87 -3.85
CA TRP A 164 0.05 6.49 -5.16
C TRP A 164 0.62 7.71 -5.86
N CYS A 165 1.94 7.76 -5.98
CA CYS A 165 2.62 8.97 -6.43
C CYS A 165 3.92 8.62 -7.14
N GLY A 166 4.14 9.23 -8.30
CA GLY A 166 5.39 9.14 -9.04
C GLY A 166 6.19 10.44 -9.05
N PRO A 167 7.40 10.42 -9.63
CA PRO A 167 8.33 11.55 -9.61
C PRO A 167 7.79 12.80 -10.31
N ALA A 168 6.76 12.66 -11.15
CA ALA A 168 6.04 13.78 -11.74
C ALA A 168 5.52 14.77 -10.68
N MET A 169 5.16 14.28 -9.49
CA MET A 169 4.73 15.15 -8.39
C MET A 169 5.85 16.06 -7.89
N GLY A 170 7.06 15.54 -7.76
CA GLY A 170 8.20 16.35 -7.34
C GLY A 170 8.73 17.28 -8.42
N SER A 171 8.26 17.15 -9.66
CA SER A 171 8.69 17.99 -10.78
C SER A 171 7.84 19.26 -10.97
N VAL A 172 6.77 19.43 -10.19
CA VAL A 172 5.94 20.65 -10.17
C VAL A 172 6.31 21.65 -9.06
N GLN A 173 7.23 21.27 -8.16
CA GLN A 173 7.90 22.19 -7.24
C GLN A 173 9.07 22.88 -7.94
#